data_AF-A0A498SRB1-F1
#
_entry.id   AF-A0A498SRB1-F1
#
_cell.length_a   1.000
_cell.length_b   1.000
_cell.length_c   1.000
_cell.angle_alpha   90.00
_cell.angle_beta   90.00
_cell.angle_gamma   90.00
#
_symmetry.space_group_name_H-M   'P 1'
#
loop_
_entity.id
_entity.type
_entity.pdbx_description
1 polymer ?
#
loop_
_entity_poly.entity_id
_entity_poly.type
_entity_poly.pdbx_seq_one_letter_code
_entity_poly.pdbx_strand_id
1 'polypeptide(L)'
;VSYNVDGFCEKNRDTFYKDLIALMQQSNRQFFKQLFPEIVSSSGKKPTSFSSKIRNQANELVDSLSKCAPHYVRCIKPNDTKRSLEWDEKRVLHQVEYLGLKENIRVRRAGFAYRRLFDKFLYRYAILSPKTWPNYHGDPREGIKIICQTVNMDRDQYQLGKTKIFIKNPESLFLLEEMRERKYDSYARVIQKAFKKFTAQKRYAKLKEDAYSLFLNRKERRRFSINRNFVGDYIGLDCHSALQALAGRKERIVFAATINKYDRRFKVSKLDFLITTNKIVLIGREVEKKGPNKGKIIEAKFYCYSFFV
;
A
#
# COMPACT_ATOMS: atom_id res chain seq x y z
N VAL A 1 27.93 -19.49 38.56
CA VAL A 1 28.95 -20.36 37.92
C VAL A 1 30.00 -20.68 38.98
N SER A 2 30.36 -21.95 39.14
CA SER A 2 31.43 -22.38 40.05
C SER A 2 32.72 -22.56 39.27
N TYR A 3 33.83 -22.00 39.76
CA TYR A 3 35.14 -22.08 39.12
C TYR A 3 36.03 -23.07 39.86
N ASN A 4 36.72 -23.95 39.14
CA ASN A 4 37.86 -24.69 39.68
C ASN A 4 39.13 -23.84 39.46
N VAL A 5 39.83 -23.52 40.54
CA VAL A 5 41.05 -22.68 40.55
C VAL A 5 42.33 -23.45 40.20
N ASP A 6 42.28 -24.78 40.16
CA ASP A 6 43.43 -25.63 39.90
C ASP A 6 44.07 -25.31 38.54
N GLY A 7 45.37 -25.03 38.57
CA GLY A 7 46.16 -24.69 37.39
C GLY A 7 45.90 -23.29 36.81
N PHE A 8 45.16 -22.40 37.48
CA PHE A 8 44.94 -21.02 37.00
C PHE A 8 46.25 -20.26 36.81
N CYS A 9 47.19 -20.36 37.75
CA CYS A 9 48.48 -19.68 37.67
C CYS A 9 49.31 -20.17 36.46
N GLU A 10 49.32 -21.47 36.21
CA GLU A 10 50.02 -22.08 35.07
C GLU A 10 49.38 -21.69 33.75
N LYS A 11 48.05 -21.80 33.64
CA LYS A 11 47.29 -21.38 32.45
C LYS A 11 47.41 -19.89 32.15
N ASN A 12 47.62 -19.07 33.17
CA ASN A 12 47.81 -17.63 33.03
C ASN A 12 49.25 -17.24 32.66
N ARG A 13 50.21 -18.16 32.85
CA ARG A 13 51.62 -17.95 32.58
C ARG A 13 51.89 -18.12 31.09
N ASP A 14 51.80 -17.02 30.37
CA ASP A 14 52.05 -16.96 28.92
C ASP A 14 53.52 -16.61 28.64
N THR A 15 54.42 -17.43 29.18
CA THR A 15 55.87 -17.26 29.00
C THR A 15 56.35 -18.10 27.83
N PHE A 16 56.66 -17.44 26.72
CA PHE A 16 57.40 -18.05 25.62
C PHE A 16 58.88 -17.68 25.73
N TYR A 17 59.75 -18.69 25.81
CA TYR A 17 61.18 -18.46 26.04
C TYR A 17 61.85 -17.87 24.79
N LYS A 18 62.68 -16.84 24.99
CA LYS A 18 63.40 -16.17 23.90
C LYS A 18 64.31 -17.12 23.11
N ASP A 19 64.87 -18.13 23.77
CA ASP A 19 65.74 -19.13 23.12
C ASP A 19 64.97 -19.99 22.12
N LEU A 20 63.70 -20.30 22.41
CA LEU A 20 62.83 -21.03 21.48
C LEU A 20 62.49 -20.18 20.27
N ILE A 21 62.27 -18.86 20.44
CA ILE A 21 62.08 -17.93 19.32
C ILE A 21 63.32 -17.93 18.43
N ALA A 22 64.51 -17.79 19.01
CA ALA A 22 65.77 -17.76 18.28
C ALA A 22 66.03 -19.07 17.52
N LEU A 23 65.75 -20.22 18.14
CA LEU A 23 65.85 -21.53 17.50
C LEU A 23 64.94 -21.63 16.26
N MET A 24 63.68 -21.20 16.38
CA MET A 24 62.73 -21.26 15.26
C MET A 24 63.11 -20.33 14.11
N GLN A 25 63.73 -19.18 14.40
CA GLN A 25 64.24 -18.25 13.39
C GLN A 25 65.45 -18.78 12.61
N GLN A 26 66.21 -19.72 13.19
CA GLN A 26 67.33 -20.40 12.51
C GLN A 26 66.89 -21.52 11.56
N SER A 27 65.61 -21.89 11.54
CA SER A 27 65.09 -22.95 10.67
C SER A 27 65.32 -22.66 9.19
N ASN A 28 65.62 -23.68 8.37
CA ASN A 28 65.76 -23.53 6.91
C ASN A 28 64.43 -23.26 6.18
N ARG A 29 63.28 -23.43 6.86
CA ARG A 29 61.95 -23.21 6.26
C ARG A 29 61.46 -21.79 6.53
N GLN A 30 61.15 -21.06 5.46
CA GLN A 30 60.63 -19.69 5.54
C GLN A 30 59.34 -19.57 6.38
N PHE A 31 58.48 -20.59 6.34
CA PHE A 31 57.25 -20.63 7.14
C PHE A 31 57.52 -20.45 8.65
N PHE A 32 58.50 -21.16 9.21
CA PHE A 32 58.83 -21.03 10.63
C PHE A 32 59.41 -19.65 10.95
N LYS A 33 60.21 -19.08 10.07
CA LYS A 33 60.71 -17.70 10.25
C LYS A 33 59.57 -16.67 10.26
N GLN A 34 58.54 -16.87 9.44
CA GLN A 34 57.38 -15.97 9.36
C GLN A 34 56.46 -16.03 10.59
N LEU A 35 56.35 -17.20 11.24
CA LEU A 35 55.55 -17.35 12.46
C LEU A 35 56.13 -16.61 13.67
N PHE A 36 57.44 -16.33 13.66
CA PHE A 36 58.15 -15.67 14.75
C PHE A 36 58.84 -14.38 14.27
N PRO A 37 58.08 -13.32 13.94
CA PRO A 37 58.63 -12.07 13.42
C PRO A 37 59.30 -11.20 14.50
N GLU A 38 59.23 -11.62 15.77
CA GLU A 38 59.69 -10.84 16.92
C GLU A 38 61.21 -10.65 16.91
N ILE A 39 61.67 -9.41 17.09
CA ILE A 39 63.09 -9.11 17.29
C ILE A 39 63.44 -9.49 18.72
N VAL A 40 64.32 -10.48 18.89
CA VAL A 40 64.83 -10.92 20.20
C VAL A 40 65.75 -9.83 20.78
N SER A 41 65.16 -8.72 21.23
CA SER A 41 65.90 -7.66 21.93
C SER A 41 66.06 -8.00 23.41
N SER A 42 67.19 -7.60 23.98
CA SER A 42 67.55 -7.76 25.40
C SER A 42 66.73 -6.88 26.36
N SER A 43 65.72 -6.16 25.87
CA SER A 43 64.91 -5.28 26.70
C SER A 43 64.05 -6.09 27.68
N GLY A 44 64.22 -5.79 28.98
CA GLY A 44 63.60 -6.47 30.13
C GLY A 44 62.10 -6.19 30.30
N LYS A 45 61.33 -6.16 29.21
CA LYS A 45 59.86 -6.10 29.32
C LYS A 45 59.37 -7.38 29.98
N LYS A 46 58.71 -7.24 31.13
CA LYS A 46 58.07 -8.35 31.83
C LYS A 46 57.14 -9.09 30.86
N PRO A 47 57.17 -10.44 30.80
CA PRO A 47 56.24 -11.20 29.99
C PRO A 47 54.81 -10.85 30.40
N THR A 48 53.96 -10.56 29.41
CA THR A 48 52.55 -10.26 29.65
C THR A 48 51.83 -11.56 29.99
N SER A 49 51.01 -11.56 31.04
CA SER A 49 50.18 -12.72 31.36
C SER A 49 49.08 -12.89 30.32
N PHE A 50 48.58 -14.13 30.20
CA PHE A 50 47.49 -14.45 29.28
C PHE A 50 46.26 -13.57 29.54
N SER A 51 45.92 -13.36 30.82
CA SER A 51 44.80 -12.51 31.24
C SER A 51 44.96 -11.06 30.80
N SER A 52 46.19 -10.52 30.87
CA SER A 52 46.46 -9.15 30.40
C SER A 52 46.30 -9.02 28.89
N LYS A 53 46.72 -10.03 28.11
CA LYS A 53 46.50 -10.05 26.65
C LYS A 53 45.01 -10.09 26.31
N ILE A 54 44.24 -10.99 26.93
CA ILE A 54 42.77 -11.06 26.73
C ILE A 54 42.10 -9.73 27.09
N ARG A 55 42.48 -9.14 28.23
CA ARG A 55 41.91 -7.85 28.66
C ARG A 55 42.20 -6.74 27.65
N ASN A 56 43.43 -6.64 27.16
CA ASN A 56 43.80 -5.62 26.18
C ASN A 56 43.05 -5.82 24.86
N GLN A 57 43.00 -7.06 24.34
CA GLN A 57 42.26 -7.39 23.13
C GLN A 57 40.75 -7.11 23.28
N ALA A 58 40.17 -7.41 24.44
CA ALA A 58 38.77 -7.10 24.72
C ALA A 58 38.50 -5.59 24.72
N ASN A 59 39.41 -4.78 25.29
CA ASN A 59 39.29 -3.32 25.27
C ASN A 59 39.41 -2.77 23.85
N GLU A 60 40.40 -3.22 23.07
CA GLU A 60 40.57 -2.83 21.67
C GLU A 60 39.33 -3.15 20.82
N LEU A 61 38.70 -4.31 21.07
CA LEU A 61 37.44 -4.69 20.45
C LEU A 61 36.31 -3.74 20.85
N VAL A 62 36.15 -3.44 22.15
CA VAL A 62 35.12 -2.52 22.64
C VAL A 62 35.29 -1.12 22.06
N ASP A 63 36.51 -0.62 21.97
CA ASP A 63 36.82 0.68 21.37
C ASP A 63 36.46 0.71 19.89
N SER A 64 36.72 -0.38 19.17
CA SER A 64 36.37 -0.53 17.77
C SER A 64 34.85 -0.61 17.57
N LEU A 65 34.15 -1.36 18.41
CA LEU A 65 32.68 -1.46 18.39
C LEU A 65 31.99 -0.14 18.72
N SER A 66 32.57 0.66 19.62
CA SER A 66 32.02 1.95 20.05
C SER A 66 32.08 3.04 18.97
N LYS A 67 32.95 2.88 17.96
CA LYS A 67 33.04 3.79 16.80
C LYS A 67 31.95 3.54 15.76
N CYS A 68 31.23 2.42 15.87
CA CYS A 68 30.22 1.99 14.91
C CYS A 68 28.80 2.06 15.50
N ALA A 69 27.79 2.00 14.63
CA ALA A 69 26.41 1.79 15.08
C ALA A 69 26.18 0.29 15.38
N PRO A 70 25.90 -0.10 16.65
CA PRO A 70 25.79 -1.50 16.99
C PRO A 70 24.44 -2.09 16.57
N HIS A 71 24.49 -3.26 15.93
CA HIS A 71 23.33 -4.10 15.64
C HIS A 71 23.51 -5.44 16.35
N TYR A 72 22.56 -5.80 17.21
CA TYR A 72 22.65 -7.01 18.04
C TYR A 72 21.79 -8.12 17.48
N VAL A 73 22.40 -9.29 17.23
CA VAL A 73 21.70 -10.54 16.93
C VAL A 73 21.76 -11.43 18.16
N ARG A 74 20.61 -11.93 18.61
CA ARG A 74 20.49 -12.80 19.79
C ARG A 74 20.11 -14.20 19.31
N CYS A 75 21.06 -15.13 19.38
CA CYS A 75 20.82 -16.52 19.00
C CYS A 75 20.15 -17.27 20.17
N ILE A 76 19.13 -18.08 19.85
CA ILE A 76 18.42 -18.94 20.81
C ILE A 76 18.52 -20.37 20.31
N LYS A 77 18.97 -21.28 21.17
CA LYS A 77 19.02 -22.72 20.90
C LYS A 77 17.66 -23.35 21.25
N PRO A 78 16.93 -23.94 20.29
CA PRO A 78 15.56 -24.43 20.56
C PRO A 78 15.53 -25.73 21.36
N ASN A 79 16.55 -26.58 21.25
CA ASN A 79 16.68 -27.85 21.96
C ASN A 79 18.16 -28.25 22.07
N ASP A 80 18.51 -29.10 23.03
CA ASP A 80 19.88 -29.62 23.20
C ASP A 80 20.15 -30.91 22.39
N THR A 81 19.10 -31.61 21.95
CA THR A 81 19.12 -32.85 21.16
C THR A 81 19.57 -32.64 19.71
N LYS A 82 19.67 -31.38 19.25
CA LYS A 82 20.02 -30.97 17.88
C LYS A 82 19.03 -31.49 16.82
N ARG A 83 17.78 -31.73 17.19
CA ARG A 83 16.75 -32.13 16.22
C ARG A 83 16.04 -30.92 15.64
N SER A 84 15.73 -30.99 14.36
CA SER A 84 14.91 -29.97 13.70
C SER A 84 13.48 -30.00 14.26
N LEU A 85 12.83 -28.84 14.32
CA LEU A 85 11.42 -28.66 14.77
C LEU A 85 11.11 -29.07 16.21
N GLU A 86 12.09 -29.53 16.99
CA GLU A 86 11.92 -29.81 18.41
C GLU A 86 12.09 -28.52 19.25
N TRP A 87 11.21 -28.31 20.22
CA TRP A 87 11.16 -27.11 21.05
C TRP A 87 11.17 -27.46 22.53
N ASP A 88 12.23 -27.06 23.23
CA ASP A 88 12.33 -27.13 24.69
C ASP A 88 12.04 -25.76 25.29
N GLU A 89 10.82 -25.59 25.78
CA GLU A 89 10.34 -24.33 26.35
C GLU A 89 11.16 -23.90 27.57
N LYS A 90 11.55 -24.82 28.46
CA LYS A 90 12.32 -24.49 29.67
C LYS A 90 13.71 -24.00 29.28
N ARG A 91 14.35 -24.66 28.31
CA ARG A 91 15.67 -24.27 27.80
C ARG A 91 15.63 -22.90 27.12
N VAL A 92 14.59 -22.63 26.33
CA VAL A 92 14.41 -21.33 25.67
C VAL A 92 14.08 -20.24 26.69
N LEU A 93 13.20 -20.50 27.66
CA LEU A 93 12.85 -19.53 28.70
C LEU A 93 14.09 -19.11 29.51
N HIS A 94 14.89 -20.06 29.95
CA HIS A 94 16.16 -19.76 30.62
C HIS A 94 17.08 -18.88 29.75
N GLN A 95 17.11 -19.11 28.42
CA GLN A 95 17.85 -18.26 27.48
C GLN A 95 17.30 -16.84 27.37
N VAL A 96 15.97 -16.70 27.31
CA VAL A 96 15.31 -15.39 27.28
C VAL A 96 15.65 -14.58 28.53
N GLU A 97 15.69 -15.24 29.69
CA GLU A 97 16.03 -14.63 30.98
C GLU A 97 17.51 -14.25 31.09
N TYR A 98 18.45 -15.17 30.84
CA TYR A 98 19.88 -14.83 31.00
C TYR A 98 20.39 -13.85 29.93
N LEU A 99 19.79 -13.85 28.72
CA LEU A 99 20.08 -12.84 27.70
C LEU A 99 19.44 -11.48 28.03
N GLY A 100 18.58 -11.42 29.06
CA GLY A 100 17.86 -10.22 29.48
C GLY A 100 16.94 -9.68 28.38
N LEU A 101 16.34 -10.55 27.56
CA LEU A 101 15.54 -10.07 26.43
C LEU A 101 14.31 -9.30 26.90
N LYS A 102 13.67 -9.77 27.98
CA LYS A 102 12.52 -9.11 28.61
C LYS A 102 12.90 -7.73 29.15
N GLU A 103 14.04 -7.63 29.84
CA GLU A 103 14.57 -6.40 30.41
C GLU A 103 14.96 -5.42 29.31
N ASN A 104 15.62 -5.91 28.25
CA ASN A 104 15.93 -5.11 27.07
C ASN A 104 14.68 -4.50 26.42
N ILE A 105 13.59 -5.28 26.32
CA ILE A 105 12.30 -4.79 25.84
C ILE A 105 11.70 -3.78 26.82
N ARG A 106 11.74 -4.06 28.13
CA ARG A 106 11.19 -3.17 29.17
C ARG A 106 11.89 -1.82 29.19
N VAL A 107 13.23 -1.80 29.12
CA VAL A 107 14.02 -0.56 29.02
C VAL A 107 13.67 0.20 27.75
N ARG A 108 13.50 -0.50 26.61
CA ARG A 108 13.06 0.13 25.36
C ARG A 108 11.65 0.70 25.43
N ARG A 109 10.71 0.05 26.14
CA ARG A 109 9.32 0.51 26.33
C ARG A 109 9.18 1.62 27.37
N ALA A 110 10.01 1.63 28.41
CA ALA A 110 10.00 2.68 29.44
C ALA A 110 10.50 4.02 28.88
N GLY A 111 11.37 3.99 27.88
CA GLY A 111 11.76 5.16 27.11
C GLY A 111 10.88 5.38 25.87
N PHE A 112 11.42 6.11 24.92
CA PHE A 112 10.82 6.25 23.60
C PHE A 112 11.22 5.07 22.72
N ALA A 113 10.23 4.30 22.25
CA ALA A 113 10.45 3.16 21.36
C ALA A 113 11.07 3.59 20.02
N TYR A 114 10.72 4.77 19.52
CA TYR A 114 11.17 5.27 18.23
C TYR A 114 11.72 6.69 18.31
N ARG A 115 12.82 6.93 17.58
CA ARG A 115 13.50 8.23 17.52
C ARG A 115 13.99 8.49 16.10
N ARG A 116 13.68 9.66 15.54
CA ARG A 116 14.14 10.02 14.20
C ARG A 116 14.36 11.51 14.05
N LEU A 117 15.31 11.91 13.21
CA LEU A 117 15.48 13.31 12.81
C LEU A 117 14.22 13.84 12.14
N PHE A 118 13.92 15.12 12.37
CA PHE A 118 12.72 15.75 11.86
C PHE A 118 12.59 15.64 10.34
N ASP A 119 13.64 15.95 9.59
CA ASP A 119 13.60 15.91 8.12
C ASP A 119 13.34 14.50 7.60
N LYS A 120 13.97 13.49 8.21
CA LYS A 120 13.76 12.08 7.84
C LYS A 120 12.35 11.59 8.18
N PHE A 121 11.77 12.09 9.27
CA PHE A 121 10.40 11.76 9.65
C PHE A 121 9.40 12.43 8.69
N LEU A 122 9.57 13.72 8.42
CA LEU A 122 8.74 14.47 7.47
C LEU A 122 8.79 13.86 6.09
N TYR A 123 9.98 13.63 5.54
CA TYR A 123 10.12 13.02 4.23
C TYR A 123 9.38 11.67 4.13
N ARG A 124 9.44 10.85 5.18
CA ARG A 124 8.78 9.54 5.19
C ARG A 124 7.27 9.65 5.28
N TYR A 125 6.75 10.53 6.14
CA TYR A 125 5.33 10.57 6.51
C TYR A 125 4.56 11.76 5.94
N ALA A 126 5.18 12.64 5.16
CA ALA A 126 4.53 13.81 4.55
C ALA A 126 3.31 13.43 3.71
N ILE A 127 3.33 12.23 3.11
CA ILE A 127 2.23 11.67 2.30
C ILE A 127 0.91 11.51 3.09
N LEU A 128 0.96 11.49 4.42
CA LEU A 128 -0.21 11.29 5.26
C LEU A 128 -1.17 12.49 5.23
N SER A 129 -0.63 13.71 5.07
CA SER A 129 -1.40 14.95 5.09
C SER A 129 -1.24 15.75 3.79
N PRO A 130 -2.33 16.24 3.18
CA PRO A 130 -2.28 17.13 2.03
C PRO A 130 -1.55 18.46 2.31
N LYS A 131 -1.43 18.86 3.58
CA LYS A 131 -0.71 20.09 3.99
C LYS A 131 0.81 19.90 3.96
N THR A 132 1.29 18.66 4.07
CA THR A 132 2.72 18.33 4.09
C THR A 132 3.19 17.71 2.78
N TRP A 133 2.30 17.03 2.06
CA TRP A 133 2.56 16.47 0.75
C TRP A 133 2.35 17.52 -0.36
N PRO A 134 3.16 17.56 -1.44
CA PRO A 134 4.30 16.70 -1.75
C PRO A 134 5.61 17.16 -1.11
N ASN A 135 5.78 18.47 -0.95
CA ASN A 135 6.97 19.08 -0.37
C ASN A 135 6.55 20.07 0.71
N TYR A 136 7.03 19.86 1.93
CA TYR A 136 6.81 20.77 3.04
C TYR A 136 8.00 21.73 3.19
N HIS A 137 7.73 23.04 3.21
CA HIS A 137 8.75 24.10 3.22
C HIS A 137 8.73 24.95 4.51
N GLY A 138 7.87 24.60 5.48
CA GLY A 138 7.77 25.31 6.76
C GLY A 138 8.71 24.75 7.83
N ASP A 139 8.52 25.21 9.08
CA ASP A 139 9.26 24.68 10.24
C ASP A 139 8.99 23.18 10.41
N PRO A 140 10.04 22.33 10.41
CA PRO A 140 9.87 20.89 10.54
C PRO A 140 9.01 20.46 11.73
N ARG A 141 9.04 21.18 12.86
CA ARG A 141 8.24 20.84 14.03
C ARG A 141 6.75 20.97 13.78
N GLU A 142 6.33 22.03 13.11
CA GLU A 142 4.93 22.25 12.76
C GLU A 142 4.45 21.23 11.73
N GLY A 143 5.27 20.90 10.73
CA GLY A 143 4.96 19.83 9.78
C GLY A 143 4.73 18.48 10.47
N ILE A 144 5.54 18.15 11.47
CA ILE A 144 5.39 16.91 12.25
C ILE A 144 4.11 16.95 13.09
N LYS A 145 3.80 18.08 13.74
CA LYS A 145 2.54 18.24 14.48
C LYS A 145 1.33 18.02 13.56
N ILE A 146 1.34 18.57 12.35
CA ILE A 146 0.29 18.37 11.36
C ILE A 146 0.12 16.87 11.05
N ILE A 147 1.22 16.16 10.80
CA ILE A 147 1.18 14.71 10.52
C ILE A 147 0.59 13.92 11.70
N CYS A 148 1.07 14.18 12.92
CA CYS A 148 0.58 13.52 14.13
C CYS A 148 -0.91 13.79 14.35
N GLN A 149 -1.37 15.02 14.11
CA GLN A 149 -2.79 15.40 14.20
C GLN A 149 -3.64 14.70 13.14
N THR A 150 -3.16 14.60 11.88
CA THR A 150 -3.88 13.92 10.80
C THR A 150 -4.11 12.43 11.09
N VAL A 151 -3.25 11.82 11.90
CA VAL A 151 -3.35 10.40 12.29
C VAL A 151 -4.04 10.24 13.64
N ASN A 152 -4.54 11.33 14.25
CA ASN A 152 -5.17 11.33 15.57
C ASN A 152 -4.26 10.73 16.64
N MET A 153 -2.95 10.99 16.56
CA MET A 153 -2.00 10.57 17.59
C MET A 153 -2.06 11.52 18.78
N ASP A 154 -2.31 10.97 19.96
CA ASP A 154 -2.37 11.74 21.20
C ASP A 154 -1.02 12.40 21.54
N ARG A 155 -1.07 13.57 22.17
CA ARG A 155 0.12 14.39 22.45
C ARG A 155 1.06 13.79 23.50
N ASP A 156 0.60 12.86 24.31
CA ASP A 156 1.39 12.11 25.30
C ASP A 156 2.17 10.94 24.65
N GLN A 157 1.78 10.53 23.44
CA GLN A 157 2.40 9.43 22.71
C GLN A 157 3.67 9.84 21.97
N TYR A 158 3.90 11.14 21.78
CA TYR A 158 5.10 11.65 21.13
C TYR A 158 5.64 12.91 21.80
N GLN A 159 6.94 13.13 21.66
CA GLN A 159 7.60 14.35 22.11
C GLN A 159 8.55 14.86 21.02
N LEU A 160 8.58 16.18 20.85
CA LEU A 160 9.52 16.85 19.94
C LEU A 160 10.73 17.32 20.75
N GLY A 161 11.89 16.76 20.47
CA GLY A 161 13.15 17.22 21.04
C GLY A 161 13.71 18.42 20.27
N LYS A 162 15.02 18.67 20.38
CA LYS A 162 15.68 19.77 19.64
C LYS A 162 15.66 19.54 18.12
N THR A 163 16.05 18.34 17.67
CA THR A 163 16.22 17.96 16.25
C THR A 163 15.52 16.66 15.87
N LYS A 164 14.90 15.97 16.83
CA LYS A 164 14.35 14.62 16.67
C LYS A 164 12.95 14.52 17.25
N ILE A 165 12.09 13.74 16.60
CA ILE A 165 10.82 13.27 17.17
C ILE A 165 11.08 11.97 17.94
N PHE A 166 10.38 11.84 19.05
CA PHE A 166 10.41 10.69 19.93
C PHE A 166 8.99 10.15 20.06
N ILE A 167 8.75 8.88 19.75
CA ILE A 167 7.45 8.21 19.91
C ILE A 167 7.59 7.18 21.02
N LYS A 168 6.65 7.24 21.98
CA LYS A 168 6.68 6.45 23.21
C LYS A 168 6.32 5.00 22.93
N ASN A 169 5.13 4.76 22.40
CA ASN A 169 4.60 3.43 22.18
C ASN A 169 4.84 2.93 20.74
N PRO A 170 5.15 1.64 20.56
CA PRO A 170 5.31 1.05 19.23
C PRO A 170 4.00 1.04 18.43
N GLU A 171 2.85 0.94 19.11
CA GLU A 171 1.51 0.98 18.51
C GLU A 171 1.28 2.28 17.71
N SER A 172 1.67 3.43 18.26
CA SER A 172 1.56 4.73 17.58
C SER A 172 2.44 4.79 16.32
N LEU A 173 3.59 4.11 16.32
CA LEU A 173 4.43 3.99 15.13
C LEU A 173 3.79 3.06 14.08
N PHE A 174 3.22 1.93 14.51
CA PHE A 174 2.53 1.03 13.59
C PHE A 174 1.32 1.70 12.94
N LEU A 175 0.56 2.50 13.70
CA LEU A 175 -0.53 3.31 13.16
C LEU A 175 -0.04 4.26 12.05
N LEU A 176 1.11 4.92 12.22
CA LEU A 176 1.71 5.78 11.18
C LEU A 176 2.06 5.01 9.91
N GLU A 177 2.66 3.83 10.05
CA GLU A 177 3.06 2.99 8.91
C GLU A 177 1.83 2.42 8.18
N GLU A 178 0.82 1.94 8.92
CA GLU A 178 -0.41 1.42 8.33
C GLU A 178 -1.18 2.51 7.57
N MET A 179 -1.34 3.70 8.17
CA MET A 179 -1.97 4.84 7.51
C MET A 179 -1.22 5.27 6.24
N ARG A 180 0.11 5.13 6.25
CA ARG A 180 0.97 5.46 5.11
C ARG A 180 0.80 4.45 3.99
N GLU A 181 0.75 3.17 4.33
CA GLU A 181 0.51 2.09 3.37
C GLU A 181 -0.83 2.26 2.65
N ARG A 182 -1.90 2.58 3.40
CA ARG A 182 -3.22 2.88 2.81
C ARG A 182 -3.21 4.05 1.83
N LYS A 183 -2.35 5.05 2.02
CA LYS A 183 -2.21 6.17 1.07
C LYS A 183 -1.64 5.71 -0.26
N TYR A 184 -0.72 4.75 -0.27
CA TYR A 184 -0.13 4.25 -1.51
C TYR A 184 -1.16 3.65 -2.45
N ASP A 185 -2.11 2.88 -1.94
CA ASP A 185 -3.21 2.33 -2.74
C ASP A 185 -4.02 3.41 -3.43
N SER A 186 -4.30 4.51 -2.73
CA SER A 186 -5.02 5.65 -3.29
C SER A 186 -4.25 6.31 -4.44
N TYR A 187 -2.94 6.56 -4.26
CA TYR A 187 -2.11 7.16 -5.32
C TYR A 187 -1.91 6.20 -6.50
N ALA A 188 -1.74 4.90 -6.23
CA ALA A 188 -1.67 3.89 -7.27
C ALA A 188 -2.94 3.89 -8.13
N ARG A 189 -4.14 4.01 -7.52
CA ARG A 189 -5.41 4.13 -8.26
C ARG A 189 -5.46 5.38 -9.14
N VAL A 190 -4.93 6.51 -8.70
CA VAL A 190 -4.86 7.75 -9.51
C VAL A 190 -4.01 7.51 -10.75
N ILE A 191 -2.82 6.93 -10.60
CA ILE A 191 -1.91 6.61 -11.70
C ILE A 191 -2.57 5.60 -12.65
N GLN A 192 -3.15 4.52 -12.12
CA GLN A 192 -3.86 3.52 -12.91
C GLN A 192 -5.03 4.10 -13.70
N LYS A 193 -5.80 5.02 -13.09
CA LYS A 193 -6.91 5.71 -13.76
C LYS A 193 -6.40 6.58 -14.91
N ALA A 194 -5.32 7.33 -14.71
CA ALA A 194 -4.71 8.15 -15.74
C ALA A 194 -4.19 7.29 -16.91
N PHE A 195 -3.51 6.19 -16.61
CA PHE A 195 -3.02 5.24 -17.61
C PHE A 195 -4.17 4.62 -18.42
N LYS A 196 -5.18 4.07 -17.74
CA LYS A 196 -6.36 3.48 -18.41
C LYS A 196 -7.08 4.50 -19.29
N LYS A 197 -7.22 5.75 -18.84
CA LYS A 197 -7.80 6.84 -19.63
C LYS A 197 -6.97 7.10 -20.90
N PHE A 198 -5.66 7.23 -20.77
CA PHE A 198 -4.75 7.44 -21.90
C PHE A 198 -4.83 6.29 -22.92
N THR A 199 -4.78 5.04 -22.46
CA THR A 199 -4.91 3.86 -23.33
C THR A 199 -6.26 3.81 -24.03
N ALA A 200 -7.35 4.12 -23.32
CA ALA A 200 -8.70 4.16 -23.90
C ALA A 200 -8.83 5.26 -24.95
N GLN A 201 -8.27 6.45 -24.70
CA GLN A 201 -8.25 7.55 -25.67
C GLN A 201 -7.46 7.19 -26.93
N LYS A 202 -6.28 6.57 -26.78
CA LYS A 202 -5.48 6.10 -27.91
C LYS A 202 -6.23 5.04 -28.74
N ARG A 203 -6.89 4.09 -28.08
CA ARG A 203 -7.73 3.08 -28.76
C ARG A 203 -8.91 3.72 -29.48
N TYR A 204 -9.58 4.69 -28.86
CA TYR A 204 -10.70 5.41 -29.47
C TYR A 204 -10.27 6.19 -30.72
N ALA A 205 -9.14 6.89 -30.67
CA ALA A 205 -8.59 7.60 -31.83
C ALA A 205 -8.33 6.63 -33.00
N LYS A 206 -7.67 5.49 -32.74
CA LYS A 206 -7.46 4.45 -33.75
C LYS A 206 -8.76 3.91 -34.32
N LEU A 207 -9.74 3.57 -33.48
CA LEU A 207 -11.06 3.10 -33.95
C LEU A 207 -11.79 4.15 -34.80
N LYS A 208 -11.62 5.44 -34.49
CA LYS A 208 -12.18 6.55 -35.28
C LYS A 208 -11.52 6.63 -36.66
N GLU A 209 -10.20 6.48 -36.75
CA GLU A 209 -9.46 6.41 -38.02
C GLU A 209 -9.84 5.18 -38.84
N ASP A 210 -9.88 4.00 -38.21
CA ASP A 210 -10.28 2.74 -38.85
C ASP A 210 -11.72 2.83 -39.39
N ALA A 211 -12.64 3.40 -38.61
CA ALA A 211 -14.01 3.64 -39.06
C ALA A 211 -14.06 4.64 -40.23
N TYR A 212 -13.30 5.73 -40.16
CA TYR A 212 -13.21 6.68 -41.27
C TYR A 212 -12.69 6.01 -42.55
N SER A 213 -11.63 5.22 -42.46
CA SER A 213 -11.05 4.46 -43.57
C SER A 213 -12.04 3.45 -44.18
N LEU A 214 -12.73 2.68 -43.33
CA LEU A 214 -13.72 1.69 -43.76
C LEU A 214 -14.87 2.32 -44.57
N PHE A 215 -15.29 3.54 -44.20
CA PHE A 215 -16.37 4.27 -44.85
C PHE A 215 -15.88 5.32 -45.86
N LEU A 216 -14.56 5.43 -46.10
CA LEU A 216 -13.99 6.35 -47.06
C LEU A 216 -14.44 5.95 -48.46
N ASN A 217 -15.14 6.84 -49.15
CA ASN A 217 -15.78 6.60 -50.47
C ASN A 217 -16.82 5.47 -50.52
N ARG A 218 -17.04 4.72 -49.44
CA ARG A 218 -18.12 3.72 -49.26
C ARG A 218 -19.25 4.23 -48.37
N LYS A 219 -19.50 5.55 -48.38
CA LYS A 219 -20.76 6.10 -47.87
C LYS A 219 -21.89 5.79 -48.86
N GLU A 220 -22.09 4.53 -49.19
CA GLU A 220 -23.42 4.02 -49.54
C GLU A 220 -24.23 4.10 -48.25
N ARG A 221 -24.62 5.33 -47.89
CA ARG A 221 -25.61 5.56 -46.84
C ARG A 221 -26.75 4.62 -47.19
N ARG A 222 -27.16 3.75 -46.25
CA ARG A 222 -28.34 2.88 -46.37
C ARG A 222 -29.32 3.54 -47.33
N ARG A 223 -29.57 2.92 -48.49
CA ARG A 223 -30.58 3.39 -49.46
C ARG A 223 -31.81 3.81 -48.63
N PHE A 224 -32.34 5.03 -48.86
CA PHE A 224 -33.45 5.66 -48.13
C PHE A 224 -33.15 6.41 -46.81
N SER A 225 -31.92 6.86 -46.55
CA SER A 225 -31.60 7.72 -45.39
C SER A 225 -31.51 9.23 -45.68
N ILE A 226 -31.28 9.63 -46.94
CA ILE A 226 -31.42 11.03 -47.40
C ILE A 226 -32.79 11.13 -48.09
N ASN A 227 -33.56 12.18 -47.78
CA ASN A 227 -34.97 12.38 -48.19
C ASN A 227 -36.02 11.51 -47.46
N ARG A 228 -35.76 11.17 -46.19
CA ARG A 228 -36.86 10.74 -45.31
C ARG A 228 -37.60 12.00 -44.86
N ASN A 229 -38.71 12.31 -45.53
CA ASN A 229 -39.61 13.36 -45.07
C ASN A 229 -39.98 13.05 -43.61
N PHE A 230 -39.86 14.05 -42.74
CA PHE A 230 -40.38 13.91 -41.38
C PHE A 230 -41.90 13.86 -41.49
N VAL A 231 -42.47 12.65 -41.44
CA VAL A 231 -43.92 12.44 -41.54
C VAL A 231 -44.63 12.88 -40.25
N GLY A 232 -43.91 12.92 -39.13
CA GLY A 232 -44.47 13.17 -37.80
C GLY A 232 -45.20 11.95 -37.27
N ASP A 233 -46.17 11.44 -38.01
CA ASP A 233 -46.94 10.25 -37.66
C ASP A 233 -46.39 8.98 -38.33
N TYR A 234 -45.77 8.12 -37.54
CA TYR A 234 -45.26 6.81 -37.97
C TYR A 234 -46.09 5.63 -37.44
N ILE A 235 -47.22 5.91 -36.77
CA ILE A 235 -48.15 4.88 -36.27
C ILE A 235 -49.45 4.87 -37.09
N GLY A 236 -49.81 5.97 -37.75
CA GLY A 236 -51.09 6.11 -38.44
C GLY A 236 -52.21 6.43 -37.45
N LEU A 237 -52.00 7.45 -36.65
CA LEU A 237 -52.93 7.98 -35.65
C LEU A 237 -54.29 8.35 -36.24
N ASP A 238 -54.33 8.88 -37.46
CA ASP A 238 -55.58 9.25 -38.14
C ASP A 238 -56.52 8.05 -38.31
N CYS A 239 -55.97 6.84 -38.36
CA CYS A 239 -56.72 5.60 -38.47
C CYS A 239 -57.02 4.94 -37.10
N HIS A 240 -56.49 5.47 -35.99
CA HIS A 240 -56.57 4.89 -34.65
C HIS A 240 -57.28 5.82 -33.66
N SER A 241 -58.62 5.75 -33.63
CA SER A 241 -59.47 6.59 -32.76
C SER A 241 -59.20 6.38 -31.25
N ALA A 242 -58.77 5.18 -30.84
CA ALA A 242 -58.42 4.87 -29.44
C ALA A 242 -57.18 5.65 -28.96
N LEU A 243 -56.11 5.66 -29.77
CA LEU A 243 -54.88 6.40 -29.46
C LEU A 243 -55.11 7.91 -29.44
N GLN A 244 -55.95 8.41 -30.36
CA GLN A 244 -56.31 9.83 -30.41
C GLN A 244 -57.10 10.27 -29.17
N ALA A 245 -57.99 9.42 -28.66
CA ALA A 245 -58.71 9.68 -27.41
C ALA A 245 -57.75 9.75 -26.19
N LEU A 246 -56.71 8.91 -26.16
CA LEU A 246 -55.71 8.87 -25.08
C LEU A 246 -54.70 10.04 -25.14
N ALA A 247 -54.38 10.51 -26.34
CA ALA A 247 -53.53 11.69 -26.56
C ALA A 247 -54.22 12.97 -26.08
N GLY A 248 -55.50 13.15 -26.44
CA GLY A 248 -56.33 14.29 -26.09
C GLY A 248 -56.94 14.94 -27.33
N ARG A 249 -58.28 15.04 -27.40
CA ARG A 249 -59.05 15.44 -28.60
C ARG A 249 -58.69 16.80 -29.22
N LYS A 250 -58.00 17.68 -28.50
CA LYS A 250 -57.69 19.06 -28.95
C LYS A 250 -56.19 19.33 -29.11
N GLU A 251 -55.33 18.34 -28.91
CA GLU A 251 -53.88 18.56 -28.96
C GLU A 251 -53.29 18.20 -30.32
N ARG A 252 -52.45 19.09 -30.85
CA ARG A 252 -51.71 18.83 -32.09
C ARG A 252 -50.56 17.87 -31.78
N ILE A 253 -50.61 16.69 -32.39
CA ILE A 253 -49.54 15.69 -32.30
C ILE A 253 -48.44 16.08 -33.30
N VAL A 254 -47.22 16.23 -32.80
CA VAL A 254 -46.02 16.61 -33.57
C VAL A 254 -45.25 15.36 -33.99
N PHE A 255 -45.29 14.30 -33.17
CA PHE A 255 -44.58 13.07 -33.43
C PHE A 255 -45.29 11.86 -32.81
N ALA A 256 -45.31 10.75 -33.53
CA ALA A 256 -45.85 9.48 -33.07
C ALA A 256 -45.02 8.32 -33.59
N ALA A 257 -44.50 7.47 -32.71
CA ALA A 257 -43.73 6.27 -33.09
C ALA A 257 -43.82 5.16 -32.03
N THR A 258 -43.78 3.90 -32.45
CA THR A 258 -43.67 2.77 -31.53
C THR A 258 -42.20 2.54 -31.16
N ILE A 259 -41.89 2.60 -29.87
CA ILE A 259 -40.55 2.42 -29.30
C ILE A 259 -40.46 1.12 -28.49
N ASN A 260 -39.25 0.59 -28.34
CA ASN A 260 -38.96 -0.54 -27.46
C ASN A 260 -38.49 -0.04 -26.09
N LYS A 261 -39.26 -0.32 -25.03
CA LYS A 261 -38.86 -0.13 -23.63
C LYS A 261 -38.19 -1.39 -23.09
N TYR A 262 -37.01 -1.21 -22.53
CA TYR A 262 -36.25 -2.25 -21.84
C TYR A 262 -36.39 -2.07 -20.34
N ASP A 263 -36.81 -3.12 -19.63
CA ASP A 263 -36.84 -3.11 -18.16
C ASP A 263 -35.44 -3.39 -17.57
N ARG A 264 -35.26 -3.26 -16.26
CA ARG A 264 -33.99 -3.53 -15.53
C ARG A 264 -33.44 -4.96 -15.76
N ARG A 265 -34.29 -5.88 -16.22
CA ARG A 265 -33.95 -7.26 -16.61
C ARG A 265 -33.74 -7.45 -18.11
N PHE A 266 -33.61 -6.36 -18.88
CA PHE A 266 -33.49 -6.33 -20.36
C PHE A 266 -34.67 -6.96 -21.12
N LYS A 267 -35.83 -7.14 -20.47
CA LYS A 267 -37.05 -7.61 -21.15
C LYS A 267 -37.66 -6.48 -21.99
N VAL A 268 -38.00 -6.78 -23.24
CA VAL A 268 -38.53 -5.81 -24.21
C VAL A 268 -40.05 -5.71 -24.11
N SER A 269 -40.56 -4.48 -24.13
CA SER A 269 -41.99 -4.16 -24.26
C SER A 269 -42.18 -3.03 -25.28
N LYS A 270 -43.22 -3.11 -26.10
CA LYS A 270 -43.54 -2.05 -27.09
C LYS A 270 -44.38 -0.97 -26.44
N LEU A 271 -44.00 0.30 -26.63
CA LEU A 271 -44.76 1.47 -26.21
C LEU A 271 -45.00 2.38 -27.41
N ASP A 272 -46.17 2.97 -27.48
CA ASP A 272 -46.47 4.03 -28.44
C ASP A 272 -46.12 5.37 -27.79
N PHE A 273 -45.23 6.10 -28.44
CA PHE A 273 -44.63 7.34 -27.98
C PHE A 273 -45.21 8.49 -28.79
N LEU A 274 -45.98 9.35 -28.12
CA LEU A 274 -46.62 10.51 -28.73
C LEU A 274 -46.05 11.80 -28.13
N ILE A 275 -45.68 12.75 -28.99
CA ILE A 275 -45.31 14.11 -28.61
C ILE A 275 -46.39 15.05 -29.13
N THR A 276 -46.93 15.84 -28.23
CA THR A 276 -47.77 17.00 -28.54
C THR A 276 -46.99 18.28 -28.29
N THR A 277 -47.54 19.44 -28.63
CA THR A 277 -46.88 20.73 -28.37
C THR A 277 -46.59 20.97 -26.89
N ASN A 278 -47.40 20.39 -25.98
CA ASN A 278 -47.38 20.73 -24.56
C ASN A 278 -47.04 19.54 -23.66
N LYS A 279 -47.05 18.30 -24.17
CA LYS A 279 -46.78 17.11 -23.37
C LYS A 279 -46.29 15.91 -24.18
N ILE A 280 -45.58 15.01 -23.51
CA ILE A 280 -45.22 13.68 -23.99
C ILE A 280 -46.17 12.66 -23.38
N VAL A 281 -46.71 11.77 -24.20
CA VAL A 281 -47.61 10.69 -23.80
C VAL A 281 -47.01 9.34 -24.16
N LEU A 282 -46.87 8.47 -23.16
CA LEU A 282 -46.45 7.08 -23.34
C LEU A 282 -47.66 6.15 -23.15
N ILE A 283 -48.04 5.45 -24.21
CA ILE A 283 -49.13 4.48 -24.20
C ILE A 283 -48.51 3.09 -24.28
N GLY A 284 -48.94 2.21 -23.40
CA GLY A 284 -48.55 0.81 -23.43
C GLY A 284 -49.77 -0.08 -23.54
N ARG A 285 -49.51 -1.35 -23.80
CA ARG A 285 -50.54 -2.36 -23.98
C ARG A 285 -50.59 -3.23 -22.73
N GLU A 286 -51.73 -3.27 -22.05
CA GLU A 286 -51.98 -4.17 -20.91
C GLU A 286 -53.12 -5.13 -21.22
N VAL A 287 -53.11 -6.30 -20.59
CA VAL A 287 -54.26 -7.20 -20.63
C VAL A 287 -55.25 -6.79 -19.54
N GLU A 288 -56.48 -6.48 -19.93
CA GLU A 288 -57.52 -6.05 -19.01
C GLU A 288 -57.88 -7.19 -18.03
N LYS A 289 -57.71 -6.95 -16.72
CA LYS A 289 -57.83 -7.99 -15.69
C LYS A 289 -59.25 -8.17 -15.14
N LYS A 290 -60.14 -7.18 -15.33
CA LYS A 290 -61.52 -7.13 -14.77
C LYS A 290 -62.46 -6.42 -15.76
N GLY A 291 -63.72 -6.82 -15.83
CA GLY A 291 -64.75 -6.19 -16.69
C GLY A 291 -65.20 -7.06 -17.88
N PRO A 292 -66.12 -6.55 -18.73
CA PRO A 292 -66.71 -7.29 -19.86
C PRO A 292 -65.70 -7.63 -20.98
N ASN A 293 -64.52 -7.01 -20.99
CA ASN A 293 -63.44 -7.24 -21.95
C ASN A 293 -62.22 -7.98 -21.34
N LYS A 294 -62.42 -8.67 -20.20
CA LYS A 294 -61.37 -9.42 -19.50
C LYS A 294 -60.59 -10.34 -20.46
N GLY A 295 -59.27 -10.18 -20.48
CA GLY A 295 -58.36 -10.97 -21.34
C GLY A 295 -58.00 -10.30 -22.68
N LYS A 296 -58.65 -9.19 -23.05
CA LYS A 296 -58.25 -8.41 -24.23
C LYS A 296 -57.10 -7.45 -23.91
N ILE A 297 -56.27 -7.19 -24.92
CA ILE A 297 -55.20 -6.20 -24.85
C ILE A 297 -55.84 -4.82 -25.03
N ILE A 298 -55.75 -4.00 -23.99
CA ILE A 298 -56.19 -2.61 -23.98
C ILE A 298 -54.99 -1.67 -24.00
N GLU A 299 -55.16 -0.54 -24.68
CA GLU A 299 -54.17 0.54 -24.68
C GLU A 299 -54.39 1.41 -23.44
N ALA A 300 -53.39 1.45 -22.56
CA ALA A 300 -53.42 2.19 -21.32
C ALA A 300 -52.34 3.28 -21.33
N LYS A 301 -52.72 4.49 -20.93
CA LYS A 301 -51.79 5.61 -20.80
C LYS A 301 -50.97 5.45 -19.53
N PHE A 302 -49.67 5.21 -19.67
CA PHE A 302 -48.78 4.94 -18.53
C PHE A 302 -48.13 6.19 -17.95
N TYR A 303 -47.69 7.10 -18.81
CA TYR A 303 -46.99 8.31 -18.38
C TYR A 303 -47.37 9.48 -19.26
N CYS A 304 -47.60 10.62 -18.61
CA CYS A 304 -47.93 11.89 -19.24
C CYS A 304 -47.02 12.96 -18.62
N TYR A 305 -46.05 13.44 -19.40
CA TYR A 305 -45.10 14.45 -18.96
C TYR A 305 -45.42 15.76 -19.65
N SER A 306 -45.96 16.73 -18.92
CA SER A 306 -46.17 18.07 -19.42
C SER A 306 -44.83 18.80 -19.53
N PHE A 307 -44.62 19.51 -20.65
CA PHE A 307 -43.56 20.49 -20.76
C PHE A 307 -43.98 21.70 -19.93
N PHE A 308 -43.50 21.80 -18.69
CA PHE A 308 -43.59 23.04 -17.92
C PHE A 308 -42.72 24.09 -18.63
N VAL A 309 -43.36 25.16 -19.10
CA VAL A 309 -42.72 26.45 -19.37
C VAL A 309 -43.07 27.35 -18.20
#